data_AF-A0A376ZX74-F1
#
_entry.id   AF-A0A376ZX74-F1
#
_cell.length_a   1.000
_cell.length_b   1.000
_cell.length_c   1.000
_cell.angle_alpha   90.00
_cell.angle_beta   90.00
_cell.angle_gamma   90.00
#
_symmetry.space_group_name_H-M   'P 1'
#
loop_
_entity.id
_entity.type
_entity.pdbx_description
1 polymer ?
#
loop_
_entity_poly.entity_id
_entity_poly.type
_entity_poly.pdbx_seq_one_letter_code
_entity_poly.pdbx_strand_id
1 'polypeptide(L)'
;MHDEGINHRLIIDCSHGNSGKVAKRQISVARQVIDNRKKIPGYVAGIMVESFLQDGKQSDSFPLEYGQSVTDECISWQQTEQLLSTLAAQL
;
A
#
# COMPACT_ATOMS: atom_id res chain seq x y z
N MET A 1 -5.21 -9.15 -22.95
CA MET A 1 -5.38 -7.80 -22.35
C MET A 1 -5.10 -6.69 -23.36
N HIS A 2 -4.03 -6.76 -24.18
CA HIS A 2 -3.80 -5.73 -25.21
C HIS A 2 -4.85 -5.74 -26.34
N ASP A 3 -5.44 -6.89 -26.62
CA ASP A 3 -6.33 -7.06 -27.78
C ASP A 3 -7.77 -6.56 -27.56
N GLU A 4 -8.11 -6.15 -26.34
CA GLU A 4 -9.45 -5.66 -25.98
C GLU A 4 -9.58 -4.12 -26.07
N GLY A 5 -8.54 -3.41 -26.52
CA GLY A 5 -8.56 -1.94 -26.64
C GLY A 5 -8.61 -1.17 -25.30
N ILE A 6 -8.44 -1.86 -24.17
CA ILE A 6 -8.44 -1.28 -22.82
C ILE A 6 -7.03 -0.84 -22.40
N ASN A 7 -6.96 0.14 -21.49
CA ASN A 7 -5.68 0.56 -20.90
C ASN A 7 -5.10 -0.60 -20.07
N HIS A 8 -3.90 -1.06 -20.43
CA HIS A 8 -3.25 -2.21 -19.81
C HIS A 8 -2.55 -1.87 -18.48
N ARG A 9 -2.55 -0.59 -18.07
CA ARG A 9 -1.92 -0.17 -16.82
C ARG A 9 -2.75 -0.52 -15.60
N LEU A 10 -2.07 -0.96 -14.54
CA LEU A 10 -2.65 -1.44 -13.30
C LEU A 10 -2.28 -0.53 -12.12
N ILE A 11 -3.20 -0.42 -11.16
CA ILE A 11 -2.89 -0.02 -9.79
C ILE A 11 -2.75 -1.29 -8.97
N ILE A 12 -1.68 -1.40 -8.19
CA ILE A 12 -1.43 -2.59 -7.36
C ILE A 12 -1.72 -2.25 -5.90
N ASP A 13 -2.68 -2.97 -5.33
CA ASP A 13 -2.94 -2.94 -3.89
C ASP A 13 -1.78 -3.59 -3.13
N CYS A 14 -1.17 -2.87 -2.18
CA CYS A 14 -0.12 -3.42 -1.34
C CYS A 14 -0.67 -4.12 -0.08
N SER A 15 -1.95 -3.93 0.25
CA SER A 15 -2.65 -4.46 1.43
C SER A 15 -3.35 -5.80 1.15
N HIS A 16 -4.38 -6.10 1.95
CA HIS A 16 -5.28 -7.25 1.86
C HIS A 16 -4.55 -8.57 1.54
N GLY A 17 -4.87 -9.19 0.41
CA GLY A 17 -4.27 -10.46 -0.02
C GLY A 17 -2.77 -10.34 -0.30
N ASN A 18 -2.31 -9.21 -0.82
CA ASN A 18 -0.92 -9.00 -1.21
C ASN A 18 0.00 -8.81 0.00
N SER A 19 -0.52 -8.26 1.10
CA SER A 19 0.20 -8.21 2.39
C SER A 19 0.04 -9.49 3.22
N GLY A 20 -0.80 -10.44 2.80
CA GLY A 20 -1.21 -11.56 3.64
C GLY A 20 -1.96 -11.10 4.89
N LYS A 21 -2.69 -10.00 4.80
CA LYS A 21 -3.39 -9.31 5.91
C LYS A 21 -2.47 -8.88 7.06
N VAL A 22 -1.22 -8.52 6.76
CA VAL A 22 -0.26 -8.00 7.74
C VAL A 22 0.21 -6.62 7.28
N ALA A 23 -0.23 -5.56 7.99
CA ALA A 23 0.00 -4.17 7.55
C ALA A 23 1.47 -3.85 7.26
N LYS A 24 2.40 -4.28 8.11
CA LYS A 24 3.85 -4.02 7.93
C LYS A 24 4.41 -4.63 6.64
N ARG A 25 3.78 -5.68 6.09
CA ARG A 25 4.22 -6.29 4.81
C ARG A 25 3.86 -5.42 3.59
N GLN A 26 2.94 -4.48 3.72
CA GLN A 26 2.63 -3.52 2.64
C GLN A 26 3.89 -2.77 2.16
N ILE A 27 4.81 -2.45 3.07
CA ILE A 27 6.09 -1.78 2.75
C ILE A 27 6.95 -2.65 1.81
N SER A 28 7.04 -3.96 2.09
CA SER A 28 7.78 -4.89 1.22
C SER A 28 7.12 -5.07 -0.14
N VAL A 29 5.79 -5.15 -0.18
CA VAL A 29 5.03 -5.26 -1.44
C VAL A 29 5.23 -4.02 -2.29
N ALA A 30 5.09 -2.82 -1.72
CA ALA A 30 5.28 -1.56 -2.43
C ALA A 30 6.68 -1.43 -3.04
N ARG A 31 7.73 -1.83 -2.30
CA ARG A 31 9.11 -1.86 -2.82
C ARG A 31 9.26 -2.84 -3.99
N GLN A 32 8.72 -4.05 -3.85
CA GLN A 32 8.73 -5.04 -4.93
C GLN A 32 8.01 -4.54 -6.18
N VAL A 33 6.89 -3.83 -6.02
CA VAL A 33 6.17 -3.22 -7.15
C VAL A 33 7.04 -2.21 -7.89
N ILE A 34 7.74 -1.32 -7.17
CA ILE A 34 8.65 -0.35 -7.81
C ILE A 34 9.83 -1.04 -8.49
N ASP A 35 10.44 -2.05 -7.87
CA ASP A 35 11.53 -2.82 -8.48
C ASP A 35 11.08 -3.54 -9.75
N ASN A 36 9.87 -4.11 -9.74
CA ASN A 36 9.29 -4.77 -10.91
C ASN A 36 8.90 -3.76 -12.00
N ARG A 37 8.37 -2.59 -11.63
CA ARG A 37 8.05 -1.50 -12.57
C ARG A 37 9.29 -1.06 -13.36
N LYS A 38 10.48 -1.08 -12.75
CA LYS A 38 11.75 -0.77 -13.45
C LYS A 38 12.13 -1.84 -14.48
N LYS A 39 11.82 -3.10 -14.21
CA LYS A 39 12.12 -4.24 -15.11
C LYS A 39 11.10 -4.37 -16.25
N ILE A 40 9.85 -4.01 -15.99
CA ILE A 40 8.74 -4.14 -16.95
C ILE A 40 8.00 -2.79 -17.01
N PRO A 41 8.62 -1.76 -17.61
CA PRO A 41 8.04 -0.42 -17.65
C PRO A 41 6.73 -0.41 -18.44
N GLY A 42 5.85 0.53 -18.06
CA GLY A 42 4.60 0.77 -18.78
C GLY A 42 3.36 0.05 -18.26
N TYR A 43 3.49 -0.91 -17.32
CA TYR A 43 2.33 -1.65 -16.79
C TYR A 43 1.82 -1.15 -15.43
N VAL A 44 2.68 -0.56 -14.59
CA VAL A 44 2.27 -0.09 -13.26
C VAL A 44 2.03 1.42 -13.29
N ALA A 45 0.77 1.81 -13.11
CA ALA A 45 0.35 3.21 -12.99
C ALA A 45 0.44 3.74 -11.57
N GLY A 46 0.27 2.88 -10.55
CA GLY A 46 0.32 3.31 -9.16
C GLY A 46 0.20 2.15 -8.18
N ILE A 47 0.19 2.51 -6.90
CA ILE A 47 -0.04 1.59 -5.77
C ILE A 47 -1.16 2.11 -4.88
N MET A 48 -1.81 1.20 -4.16
CA MET A 48 -2.69 1.51 -3.03
C MET A 48 -2.06 0.99 -1.74
N VAL A 49 -2.16 1.76 -0.66
CA VAL A 49 -1.61 1.44 0.67
C VAL A 49 -2.66 1.84 1.71
N GLU A 50 -2.86 1.01 2.73
CA GLU A 50 -3.69 1.32 3.88
C GLU A 50 -2.83 1.87 5.03
N SER A 51 -2.98 3.16 5.29
CA SER A 51 -2.24 3.90 6.31
C SER A 51 -3.16 4.74 7.18
N PHE A 52 -2.79 4.93 8.44
CA PHE A 52 -3.49 5.83 9.35
C PHE A 52 -2.51 6.50 10.32
N LEU A 53 -2.99 7.29 11.28
CA LEU A 53 -2.08 8.02 12.17
C LEU A 53 -1.28 7.06 13.06
N GLN A 54 -1.97 6.12 13.69
CA GLN A 54 -1.44 5.00 14.47
C GLN A 54 -1.42 3.71 13.64
N ASP A 55 -0.48 2.81 13.93
CA ASP A 55 -0.43 1.50 13.28
C ASP A 55 -1.45 0.51 13.88
N GLY A 56 -1.68 -0.56 13.13
CA GLY A 56 -2.56 -1.65 13.53
C GLY A 56 -4.03 -1.30 13.38
N LYS A 57 -4.85 -1.89 14.24
CA LYS A 57 -6.29 -1.69 14.30
C LYS A 57 -6.80 -1.83 15.74
N GLN A 58 -7.99 -1.31 15.97
CA GLN A 58 -8.76 -1.45 17.20
C GLN A 58 -10.14 -2.04 16.90
N SER A 59 -10.83 -2.52 17.95
CA SER A 59 -12.26 -2.81 17.87
C SER A 59 -13.08 -1.53 17.81
N ASP A 60 -14.24 -1.59 17.16
CA ASP A 60 -15.23 -0.51 17.14
C ASP A 60 -16.01 -0.44 18.48
N SER A 61 -15.27 -0.16 19.56
CA SER A 61 -15.79 -0.14 20.94
C SER A 61 -15.22 1.04 21.70
N PHE A 62 -16.08 1.88 22.27
CA PHE A 62 -15.65 3.08 22.98
C PHE A 62 -14.99 2.79 24.34
N PRO A 63 -13.99 3.58 24.75
CA PRO A 63 -13.42 4.72 24.02
C PRO A 63 -12.48 4.28 22.89
N LEU A 64 -12.54 4.98 21.74
CA LEU A 64 -11.65 4.72 20.60
C LEU A 64 -10.33 5.47 20.75
N GLU A 65 -9.24 4.84 20.33
CA GLU A 65 -7.96 5.49 20.14
C GLU A 65 -8.01 6.38 18.88
N TYR A 66 -7.73 7.67 19.06
CA TYR A 66 -7.74 8.60 17.93
C TYR A 66 -6.68 8.21 16.91
N GLY A 67 -7.10 8.09 15.65
CA GLY A 67 -6.17 7.83 14.57
C GLY A 67 -5.72 6.37 14.46
N GLN A 68 -6.42 5.41 15.07
CA GLN A 68 -6.24 3.98 14.82
C GLN A 68 -7.45 3.37 14.06
N SER A 69 -7.21 2.51 13.08
CA SER A 69 -8.27 1.96 12.22
C SER A 69 -9.22 1.04 13.00
N VAL A 70 -10.53 1.11 12.75
CA VAL A 70 -11.53 0.15 13.30
C VAL A 70 -11.80 -1.04 12.36
N THR A 71 -11.09 -1.11 11.24
CA THR A 71 -11.30 -2.12 10.18
C THR A 71 -10.04 -2.96 9.96
N ASP A 72 -9.39 -2.85 8.79
CA ASP A 72 -8.13 -3.51 8.51
C ASP A 72 -6.95 -2.78 9.18
N GLU A 73 -5.87 -3.52 9.42
CA GLU A 73 -4.66 -2.96 10.02
C GLU A 73 -3.95 -2.02 9.06
N CYS A 74 -3.60 -0.84 9.56
CA CYS A 74 -2.87 0.17 8.80
C CYS A 74 -1.40 0.26 9.22
N ILE A 75 -0.55 0.75 8.33
CA ILE A 75 0.75 1.30 8.74
C ILE A 75 0.58 2.69 9.37
N SER A 76 1.49 3.10 10.25
CA SER A 76 1.43 4.42 10.89
C SER A 76 1.81 5.55 9.94
N TRP A 77 1.56 6.79 10.36
CA TRP A 77 1.95 7.98 9.61
C TRP A 77 3.46 8.04 9.35
N GLN A 78 4.27 7.74 10.37
CA GLN A 78 5.73 7.72 10.24
C GLN A 78 6.19 6.70 9.19
N GLN A 79 5.59 5.51 9.18
CA GLN A 79 5.89 4.48 8.17
C GLN A 79 5.45 4.91 6.78
N THR A 80 4.33 5.63 6.69
CA THR A 80 3.79 6.17 5.43
C THR A 80 4.71 7.20 4.83
N GLU A 81 5.14 8.20 5.61
CA GLU A 81 6.07 9.23 5.18
C GLU A 81 7.40 8.61 4.71
N GLN A 82 7.94 7.67 5.48
CA GLN A 82 9.17 6.97 5.12
C GLN A 82 9.00 6.16 3.83
N LEU A 83 7.89 5.45 3.67
CA LEU A 83 7.60 4.67 2.47
C LEU A 83 7.51 5.59 1.25
N LEU A 84 6.66 6.62 1.29
CA LEU A 84 6.47 7.54 0.17
C LEU A 84 7.78 8.23 -0.23
N SER A 85 8.55 8.71 0.75
CA SER A 85 9.86 9.33 0.50
C SER A 85 10.83 8.34 -0.15
N THR A 86 10.85 7.09 0.32
CA THR A 86 11.70 6.03 -0.24
C THR A 86 11.32 5.70 -1.69
N LEU A 87 10.02 5.57 -1.99
CA LEU A 87 9.58 5.25 -3.34
C LEU A 87 9.81 6.43 -4.28
N ALA A 88 9.53 7.67 -3.85
CA ALA A 88 9.76 8.87 -4.64
C ALA A 88 11.23 9.03 -5.07
N ALA A 89 12.17 8.73 -4.18
CA ALA A 89 13.61 8.75 -4.49
C ALA A 89 14.06 7.67 -5.49
N GLN A 90 13.18 6.73 -5.84
CA GLN A 90 13.47 5.58 -6.71
C GLN A 90 12.73 5.62 -8.05
N LEU A 91 11.81 6.57 -8.25
CA LEU A 91 11.06 6.73 -9.51
C LEU A 91 11.89 7.41 -10.58
#